data_AF-A0A914NBW1-F1
#
_entry.id   AF-A0A914NBW1-F1
#
_cell.length_a   1.000
_cell.length_b   1.000
_cell.length_c   1.000
_cell.angle_alpha   90.00
_cell.angle_beta   90.00
_cell.angle_gamma   90.00
#
_symmetry.space_group_name_H-M   'P 1'
#
loop_
_entity.id
_entity.type
_entity.pdbx_description
1 polymer ?
#
loop_
_entity_poly.entity_id
_entity_poly.type
_entity_poly.pdbx_seq_one_letter_code
_entity_poly.pdbx_strand_id
1 'polypeptide(L)'
;MANKWADRRKGMLLVLSGYRANLQIINLLGHSTTIFRLVLMTMKFWFQNHSIYGGKFGFINGTTLAILICNIILKNPHNNSIIKILKEFMEIYSQKNFPQINLNKTIIKQKWITELDEKINWNSEKEISDRKEHFKLNLNPEMEKHTKIIWAVITPSFPEQNAAFNINQSTATIIRHELIEGI
;
A
#
# COMPACT_ATOMS: atom_id res chain seq x y z
N MET A 1 19.98 -27.29 7.46
CA MET A 1 19.68 -27.34 6.00
C MET A 1 18.25 -26.91 5.63
N ALA A 2 17.21 -27.19 6.43
CA ALA A 2 15.82 -26.87 6.12
C ALA A 2 15.53 -25.36 5.88
N ASN A 3 16.16 -24.46 6.64
CA ASN A 3 15.91 -23.02 6.56
C ASN A 3 16.34 -22.40 5.21
N LYS A 4 17.47 -22.86 4.63
CA LYS A 4 17.98 -22.34 3.35
C LYS A 4 17.00 -22.56 2.18
N TRP A 5 16.23 -23.64 2.21
CA TRP A 5 15.21 -23.94 1.20
C TRP A 5 13.91 -23.16 1.41
N ALA A 6 13.55 -22.88 2.66
CA ALA A 6 12.42 -22.01 2.99
C ALA A 6 12.70 -20.55 2.54
N ASP A 7 13.90 -20.04 2.79
CA ASP A 7 14.32 -18.69 2.40
C ASP A 7 14.37 -18.51 0.88
N ARG A 8 14.88 -19.52 0.16
CA ARG A 8 14.87 -19.52 -1.32
C ARG A 8 13.45 -19.47 -1.89
N ARG A 9 12.52 -20.26 -1.35
CA ARG A 9 11.11 -20.25 -1.78
C ARG A 9 10.44 -18.91 -1.48
N LYS A 10 10.71 -18.32 -0.31
CA LYS A 10 10.22 -16.97 0.04
C LYS A 10 10.73 -15.93 -0.97
N GLY A 11 12.02 -15.96 -1.32
CA GLY A 11 12.59 -15.08 -2.33
C GLY A 11 11.91 -15.21 -3.70
N MET A 12 11.66 -16.45 -4.16
CA MET A 12 10.94 -16.70 -5.42
C MET A 12 9.52 -16.13 -5.43
N LEU A 13 8.79 -16.27 -4.32
CA LEU A 13 7.44 -15.74 -4.18
C LEU A 13 7.42 -14.20 -4.20
N LEU A 14 8.40 -13.56 -3.54
CA LEU A 14 8.52 -12.11 -3.48
C LEU A 14 8.89 -11.49 -4.84
N VAL A 15 9.69 -12.18 -5.66
CA VAL A 15 10.02 -11.69 -7.02
C VAL A 15 8.78 -11.57 -7.90
N LEU A 16 7.80 -12.46 -7.72
CA LEU A 16 6.56 -12.46 -8.49
C LEU A 16 5.44 -11.60 -7.86
N SER A 17 5.60 -11.12 -6.62
CA SER A 17 4.53 -10.44 -5.90
C SER A 17 4.09 -9.15 -6.60
N GLY A 18 5.03 -8.37 -7.13
CA GLY A 18 4.73 -7.14 -7.88
C GLY A 18 3.92 -7.39 -9.14
N TYR A 19 4.29 -8.42 -9.92
CA TYR A 19 3.53 -8.81 -11.12
C TYR A 19 2.11 -9.27 -10.77
N ARG A 20 1.98 -10.12 -9.75
CA ARG A 20 0.68 -10.65 -9.28
C ARG A 20 -0.21 -9.55 -8.72
N ALA A 21 0.35 -8.59 -7.99
CA ALA A 21 -0.40 -7.45 -7.45
C ALA A 21 -0.99 -6.60 -8.58
N ASN A 22 -0.18 -6.30 -9.60
CA ASN A 22 -0.63 -5.53 -10.76
C ASN A 22 -1.70 -6.28 -11.57
N LEU A 23 -1.53 -7.58 -11.81
CA LEU A 23 -2.56 -8.40 -12.45
C LEU A 23 -3.86 -8.38 -11.65
N GLN A 24 -3.78 -8.51 -10.33
CA GLN A 24 -4.98 -8.49 -9.50
C GLN A 24 -5.69 -7.14 -9.55
N ILE A 25 -4.96 -6.01 -9.57
CA ILE A 25 -5.57 -4.68 -9.75
C ILE A 25 -6.33 -4.62 -11.08
N ILE A 26 -5.73 -5.09 -12.18
CA ILE A 26 -6.39 -5.10 -13.50
C ILE A 26 -7.63 -5.98 -13.48
N ASN A 27 -7.54 -7.18 -12.89
CA ASN A 27 -8.66 -8.12 -12.78
C ASN A 27 -9.82 -7.54 -11.95
N LEU A 28 -9.51 -6.84 -10.85
CA LEU A 28 -10.52 -6.20 -10.00
C LEU A 28 -11.23 -5.05 -10.73
N LEU A 29 -10.50 -4.27 -11.52
CA LEU A 29 -11.05 -3.09 -12.20
C LEU A 29 -11.88 -3.44 -13.44
N GLY A 30 -11.57 -4.55 -14.13
CA GLY A 30 -12.27 -4.97 -15.34
C GLY A 30 -12.37 -3.84 -16.38
N HIS A 31 -13.60 -3.43 -16.70
CA HIS A 31 -13.88 -2.38 -17.68
C HIS A 31 -13.35 -0.98 -17.28
N SER A 32 -13.14 -0.72 -15.98
CA SER A 32 -12.67 0.58 -15.47
C SER A 32 -11.16 0.80 -15.61
N THR A 33 -10.44 -0.12 -16.25
CA THR A 33 -8.98 -0.07 -16.43
C THR A 33 -8.50 1.18 -17.17
N THR A 34 -9.26 1.68 -18.16
CA THR A 34 -8.88 2.87 -18.93
C THR A 34 -8.91 4.13 -18.05
N ILE A 35 -9.99 4.30 -17.28
CA ILE A 35 -10.14 5.43 -16.35
C ILE A 35 -9.08 5.36 -15.27
N PHE A 36 -8.84 4.16 -14.71
CA PHE A 36 -7.77 3.93 -13.75
C PHE A 36 -6.41 4.40 -14.25
N ARG A 37 -6.02 4.06 -15.49
CA ARG A 37 -4.74 4.48 -16.06
C ARG A 37 -4.62 6.00 -16.18
N LEU A 38 -5.69 6.67 -16.62
CA LEU A 38 -5.72 8.12 -16.74
C LEU A 38 -5.58 8.78 -15.36
N VAL A 39 -6.37 8.35 -14.37
CA VAL A 39 -6.28 8.87 -12.99
C VAL A 39 -4.90 8.60 -12.39
N LEU A 40 -4.35 7.40 -12.58
CA LEU A 40 -3.02 7.03 -12.08
C LEU A 40 -1.92 7.89 -12.68
N MET A 41 -1.97 8.17 -13.99
CA MET A 41 -1.00 9.05 -14.66
C MET A 41 -1.12 10.48 -14.15
N THR A 42 -2.33 11.03 -14.08
CA THR A 42 -2.58 12.39 -13.59
C THR A 42 -2.12 12.56 -12.15
N MET A 43 -2.51 11.64 -11.25
CA MET A 43 -2.09 11.70 -9.86
C MET A 43 -0.58 11.52 -9.73
N LYS A 44 0.04 10.59 -10.47
CA LYS A 44 1.49 10.41 -10.41
C LYS A 44 2.23 11.70 -10.77
N PHE A 45 1.80 12.38 -11.84
CA PHE A 45 2.37 13.66 -12.22
C PHE A 45 2.18 14.73 -11.13
N TRP A 46 0.97 14.82 -10.56
CA TRP A 46 0.68 15.74 -9.46
C TRP A 46 1.57 15.46 -8.23
N PHE A 47 1.66 14.22 -7.76
CA PHE A 47 2.52 13.85 -6.62
C PHE A 47 4.00 14.16 -6.87
N GLN A 48 4.47 14.03 -8.11
CA GLN A 48 5.85 14.37 -8.49
C GLN A 48 6.09 15.88 -8.43
N ASN A 49 5.16 16.70 -8.96
CA ASN A 49 5.28 18.15 -8.92
C ASN A 49 5.23 18.72 -7.49
N HIS A 50 4.46 18.07 -6.61
CA HIS A 50 4.34 18.44 -5.20
C HIS A 50 5.44 17.81 -4.31
N SER A 51 6.45 17.16 -4.89
CA SER A 51 7.58 16.55 -4.16
C SER A 51 7.20 15.53 -3.08
N ILE A 52 6.03 14.90 -3.22
CA ILE A 52 5.49 13.88 -2.31
C ILE A 52 5.40 12.50 -2.98
N TYR A 53 6.22 12.30 -4.02
CA TYR A 53 6.41 11.01 -4.70
C TYR A 53 7.81 10.46 -4.43
N GLY A 54 7.91 9.32 -3.73
CA GLY A 54 9.19 8.67 -3.45
C GLY A 54 9.18 7.75 -2.25
N GLY A 55 8.90 6.47 -2.46
CA GLY A 55 8.85 5.45 -1.39
C GLY A 55 10.11 5.32 -0.55
N LYS A 56 11.29 5.57 -1.13
CA LYS A 56 12.58 5.54 -0.41
C LYS A 56 12.70 6.65 0.64
N PHE A 57 12.00 7.76 0.43
CA PHE A 57 12.01 8.94 1.31
C PHE A 57 10.82 8.94 2.28
N GLY A 58 10.05 7.85 2.33
CA GLY A 58 8.85 7.76 3.17
C GLY A 58 7.62 8.45 2.59
N PHE A 59 7.60 8.71 1.29
CA PHE A 59 6.45 9.25 0.57
C PHE A 59 5.72 8.19 -0.26
N ILE A 60 4.64 8.59 -0.95
CA ILE A 60 3.84 7.67 -1.77
C ILE A 60 4.68 7.11 -2.92
N ASN A 61 4.53 5.82 -3.20
CA ASN A 61 5.13 5.16 -4.35
C ASN A 61 4.05 4.72 -5.36
N GLY A 62 4.48 4.23 -6.53
CA GLY A 62 3.55 3.81 -7.59
C GLY A 62 2.58 2.70 -7.16
N THR A 63 3.03 1.74 -6.37
CA THR A 63 2.20 0.63 -5.87
C THR A 63 1.14 1.12 -4.90
N THR A 64 1.53 1.95 -3.92
CA THR A 64 0.60 2.60 -2.98
C THR A 64 -0.45 3.38 -3.75
N LEU A 65 -0.04 4.26 -4.67
CA LEU A 65 -0.95 5.09 -5.45
C LEU A 65 -1.94 4.25 -6.28
N ALA A 66 -1.46 3.19 -6.93
CA ALA A 66 -2.30 2.26 -7.70
C ALA A 66 -3.37 1.59 -6.82
N ILE A 67 -3.00 1.11 -5.63
CA ILE A 67 -3.94 0.48 -4.69
C ILE A 67 -4.98 1.49 -4.20
N LEU A 68 -4.55 2.70 -3.84
CA LEU A 68 -5.44 3.76 -3.34
C LEU A 68 -6.47 4.21 -4.38
N ILE A 69 -6.05 4.37 -5.64
CA ILE A 69 -6.96 4.73 -6.74
C ILE A 69 -7.90 3.56 -7.06
N CYS A 70 -7.37 2.33 -7.10
CA CYS A 70 -8.19 1.13 -7.31
C CYS A 70 -9.30 1.02 -6.26
N ASN A 71 -8.98 1.25 -4.98
CA ASN A 71 -9.96 1.26 -3.89
C ASN A 71 -11.13 2.24 -4.13
N ILE A 72 -10.85 3.45 -4.63
CA ILE A 72 -11.88 4.46 -4.90
C ILE A 72 -12.77 4.02 -6.05
N ILE A 73 -12.18 3.55 -7.15
CA ILE A 73 -12.94 3.08 -8.32
C ILE A 73 -13.83 1.90 -7.94
N LEU A 74 -13.33 0.96 -7.12
CA LEU A 74 -14.12 -0.18 -6.64
C LEU A 74 -15.26 0.21 -5.70
N LYS A 75 -15.10 1.29 -4.90
CA LYS A 75 -16.18 1.81 -4.06
C LYS A 75 -17.29 2.46 -4.88
N ASN A 76 -16.97 3.04 -6.03
CA ASN A 76 -17.91 3.76 -6.90
C ASN A 76 -17.85 3.26 -8.36
N PRO A 77 -18.28 2.02 -8.63
CA PRO A 77 -18.10 1.39 -9.95
C PRO A 77 -18.88 2.07 -11.09
N HIS A 78 -19.94 2.82 -10.78
CA HIS A 78 -20.72 3.57 -11.78
C HIS A 78 -20.15 4.97 -12.08
N ASN A 79 -19.15 5.42 -11.33
CA ASN A 79 -18.56 6.74 -11.50
C ASN A 79 -17.45 6.72 -12.56
N ASN A 80 -17.77 7.18 -13.76
CA ASN A 80 -16.81 7.25 -14.86
C ASN A 80 -16.12 8.62 -15.01
N SER A 81 -16.34 9.55 -14.08
CA SER A 81 -15.75 10.90 -14.14
C SER A 81 -14.37 10.93 -13.47
N ILE A 82 -13.34 11.19 -14.28
CA ILE A 82 -11.95 11.35 -13.82
C ILE A 82 -11.86 12.44 -12.74
N ILE A 83 -12.48 13.60 -12.97
CA ILE A 83 -12.45 14.75 -12.05
C ILE A 83 -13.05 14.37 -10.70
N LYS A 84 -14.18 13.64 -10.71
CA LYS A 84 -14.84 13.20 -9.48
C LYS A 84 -13.98 12.21 -8.70
N ILE A 85 -13.31 11.27 -9.38
CA ILE A 85 -12.38 10.32 -8.74
C ILE A 85 -11.18 11.05 -8.13
N LEU A 86 -10.61 12.05 -8.84
CA LEU A 86 -9.51 12.85 -8.33
C LEU A 86 -9.92 13.64 -7.07
N LYS A 87 -11.08 14.29 -7.10
CA LYS A 87 -11.62 15.02 -5.95
C LYS A 87 -11.86 14.09 -4.76
N GLU A 88 -12.52 12.95 -5.00
CA GLU A 88 -12.77 11.94 -3.97
C GLU A 88 -11.46 11.38 -3.38
N PHE A 89 -10.42 11.23 -4.20
CA PHE A 89 -9.09 10.84 -3.73
C PHE A 89 -8.54 11.84 -2.72
N MET A 90 -8.57 13.13 -3.05
CA MET A 90 -8.07 14.18 -2.16
C MET A 90 -8.90 14.23 -0.87
N GLU A 91 -10.22 14.19 -0.96
CA GLU A 91 -11.13 14.24 0.21
C GLU A 91 -10.99 13.04 1.15
N ILE A 92 -10.87 11.81 0.64
CA ILE A 92 -10.76 10.61 1.47
C ILE A 92 -9.39 10.55 2.15
N TYR A 93 -8.32 10.84 1.43
CA TYR A 93 -6.96 10.63 1.92
C TYR A 93 -6.33 11.87 2.58
N SER A 94 -6.99 13.02 2.57
CA SER A 94 -6.63 14.21 3.39
C SER A 94 -7.12 14.13 4.85
N GLN A 95 -7.90 13.11 5.21
CA GLN A 95 -8.44 12.97 6.55
C GLN A 95 -7.33 12.81 7.62
N LYS A 96 -7.65 13.18 8.87
CA LYS A 96 -6.69 13.12 9.99
C LYS A 96 -6.11 11.72 10.19
N ASN A 97 -6.95 10.69 10.08
CA ASN A 97 -6.54 9.30 10.19
C ASN A 97 -6.59 8.65 8.81
N PHE A 98 -5.45 8.11 8.36
CA PHE A 98 -5.42 7.40 7.09
C PHE A 98 -6.23 6.09 7.19
N PRO A 99 -7.09 5.80 6.20
CA PRO A 99 -7.84 4.55 6.19
C PRO A 99 -6.91 3.37 5.88
N GLN A 100 -7.10 2.25 6.58
CA GLN A 100 -6.48 0.99 6.20
C GLN A 100 -7.12 0.47 4.92
N ILE A 101 -6.29 0.22 3.90
CA ILE A 101 -6.76 -0.26 2.60
C ILE A 101 -6.36 -1.72 2.42
N ASN A 102 -7.36 -2.57 2.22
CA ASN A 102 -7.20 -3.96 1.83
C ASN A 102 -8.28 -4.30 0.80
N LEU A 103 -7.86 -4.60 -0.43
CA LEU A 103 -8.75 -4.92 -1.56
C LEU A 103 -9.18 -6.40 -1.57
N ASN A 104 -8.53 -7.26 -0.79
CA ASN A 104 -8.64 -8.72 -0.86
C ASN A 104 -9.73 -9.35 0.02
N LYS A 105 -10.74 -8.59 0.46
CA LYS A 105 -11.74 -9.11 1.40
C LYS A 105 -12.58 -10.30 0.88
N THR A 106 -12.48 -10.68 -0.41
CA THR A 106 -13.38 -11.64 -1.04
C THR A 106 -12.71 -12.73 -1.88
N ILE A 107 -11.42 -13.03 -1.70
CA ILE A 107 -10.78 -14.16 -2.39
C ILE A 107 -10.78 -15.37 -1.47
N ILE A 108 -11.48 -16.44 -1.86
CA ILE A 108 -11.47 -17.74 -1.18
C ILE A 108 -10.02 -18.23 -1.11
N LYS A 109 -9.44 -18.22 0.10
CA LYS A 109 -8.08 -18.75 0.31
C LYS A 109 -8.10 -20.25 0.04
N GLN A 110 -7.32 -20.70 -0.93
CA GLN A 110 -7.15 -22.13 -1.19
C GLN A 110 -6.48 -22.80 0.03
N LYS A 111 -6.92 -24.01 0.37
CA LYS A 111 -6.53 -24.71 1.61
C LYS A 111 -5.01 -24.83 1.79
N TRP A 112 -4.25 -25.06 0.72
CA TRP A 112 -2.77 -25.15 0.75
C TRP A 112 -2.04 -23.82 1.02
N ILE A 113 -2.74 -22.69 0.92
CA ILE A 113 -2.19 -21.36 1.23
C ILE A 113 -2.10 -21.14 2.75
N THR A 114 -3.00 -21.73 3.55
CA THR A 114 -3.17 -21.40 4.99
C THR A 114 -1.90 -21.54 5.84
N GLU A 115 -1.10 -22.61 5.70
CA GLU A 115 0.13 -22.80 6.48
C GLU A 115 1.30 -21.91 6.03
N LEU A 116 1.33 -21.53 4.75
CA LEU A 116 2.32 -20.61 4.18
C LEU A 116 1.92 -19.14 4.43
N ASP A 117 0.62 -18.88 4.59
CA ASP A 117 0.00 -17.58 4.82
C ASP A 117 0.53 -16.94 6.10
N GLU A 118 0.50 -17.68 7.22
CA GLU A 118 0.88 -17.17 8.54
C GLU A 118 2.34 -16.72 8.60
N LYS A 119 3.22 -17.33 7.79
CA LYS A 119 4.66 -17.03 7.80
C LYS A 119 5.04 -15.90 6.85
N ILE A 120 4.36 -15.77 5.71
CA ILE A 120 4.82 -14.94 4.60
C ILE A 120 3.94 -13.69 4.42
N ASN A 121 2.63 -13.76 4.66
CA ASN A 121 1.79 -12.58 4.54
C ASN A 121 2.15 -11.52 5.56
N TRP A 122 1.77 -10.30 5.19
CA TRP A 122 1.79 -9.17 6.08
C TRP A 122 0.90 -9.39 7.30
N ASN A 123 1.46 -9.11 8.48
CA ASN A 123 0.75 -8.92 9.73
C ASN A 123 1.32 -7.66 10.39
N SER A 124 0.43 -6.81 10.90
CA SER A 124 0.77 -5.60 11.65
C SER A 124 1.74 -5.87 12.81
N GLU A 125 1.55 -6.94 13.59
CA GLU A 125 2.40 -7.26 14.74
C GLU A 125 3.83 -7.59 14.31
N LYS A 126 3.96 -8.34 13.20
CA LYS A 126 5.25 -8.69 12.62
C LYS A 126 5.96 -7.46 12.07
N GLU A 127 5.27 -6.59 11.33
CA GLU A 127 5.88 -5.34 10.85
C GLU A 127 6.34 -4.45 12.02
N ILE A 128 5.54 -4.34 13.09
CA ILE A 128 5.93 -3.59 14.29
C ILE A 128 7.16 -4.23 14.94
N SER A 129 7.20 -5.56 15.08
CA SER A 129 8.35 -6.29 15.63
C SER A 129 9.62 -6.05 14.80
N ASP A 130 9.52 -6.19 13.47
CA ASP A 130 10.63 -5.96 12.53
C ASP A 130 11.14 -4.52 12.64
N ARG A 131 10.23 -3.52 12.80
CA ARG A 131 10.61 -2.13 13.06
C ARG A 131 11.30 -1.94 14.41
N LYS A 132 10.83 -2.59 15.48
CA LYS A 132 11.46 -2.52 16.80
C LYS A 132 12.91 -3.02 16.76
N GLU A 133 13.14 -4.10 16.05
CA GLU A 133 14.47 -4.65 15.81
C GLU A 133 15.32 -3.69 14.96
N HIS A 134 14.76 -3.18 13.85
CA HIS A 134 15.44 -2.25 12.95
C HIS A 134 15.94 -0.98 13.65
N PHE A 135 15.10 -0.39 14.50
CA PHE A 135 15.46 0.80 15.28
C PHE A 135 16.28 0.49 16.55
N LYS A 136 16.55 -0.79 16.83
CA LYS A 136 17.27 -1.27 18.02
C LYS A 136 16.73 -0.62 19.30
N LEU A 137 15.44 -0.77 19.57
CA LEU A 137 14.79 -0.08 20.70
C LEU A 137 15.45 -0.32 22.06
N ASN A 138 16.10 -1.46 22.25
CA ASN A 138 16.88 -1.74 23.47
C ASN A 138 18.01 -0.71 23.70
N LEU A 139 18.52 -0.10 22.63
CA LEU A 139 19.54 0.96 22.66
C LEU A 139 18.93 2.36 22.53
N ASN A 140 17.79 2.48 21.82
CA ASN A 140 17.16 3.78 21.52
C ASN A 140 15.65 3.76 21.87
N PRO A 141 15.26 3.87 23.16
CA PRO A 141 13.86 3.82 23.57
C PRO A 141 12.99 4.91 22.92
N GLU A 142 13.55 6.10 22.68
CA GLU A 142 12.85 7.23 22.05
C GLU A 142 12.36 6.95 20.62
N MET A 143 12.95 5.94 19.96
CA MET A 143 12.58 5.54 18.60
C MET A 143 11.26 4.75 18.55
N GLU A 144 10.68 4.40 19.70
CA GLU A 144 9.41 3.65 19.77
C GLU A 144 8.30 4.32 18.93
N LYS A 145 8.27 5.66 18.89
CA LYS A 145 7.32 6.44 18.07
C LYS A 145 7.38 6.10 16.58
N HIS A 146 8.54 5.68 16.06
CA HIS A 146 8.74 5.32 14.65
C HIS A 146 8.33 3.88 14.32
N THR A 147 8.03 3.06 15.34
CA THR A 147 7.56 1.68 15.14
C THR A 147 6.08 1.59 14.77
N LYS A 148 5.32 2.67 15.01
CA LYS A 148 3.91 2.76 14.68
C LYS A 148 3.70 2.73 13.16
N ILE A 149 2.75 1.92 12.72
CA ILE A 149 2.31 1.87 11.33
C ILE A 149 1.39 3.07 11.09
N ILE A 150 1.83 4.03 10.30
CA ILE A 150 1.07 5.26 10.04
C ILE A 150 -0.01 5.05 8.99
N TRP A 151 0.29 4.22 7.97
CA TRP A 151 -0.66 3.88 6.93
C TRP A 151 -0.42 2.45 6.45
N ALA A 152 -1.47 1.61 6.54
CA ALA A 152 -1.47 0.26 6.02
C ALA A 152 -2.20 0.21 4.67
N VAL A 153 -1.44 0.11 3.58
CA VAL A 153 -1.95 -0.05 2.21
C VAL A 153 -1.51 -1.40 1.69
N ILE A 154 -2.40 -2.39 1.74
CA ILE A 154 -2.06 -3.79 1.55
C ILE A 154 -2.14 -4.18 0.08
N THR A 155 -1.09 -4.84 -0.43
CA THR A 155 -1.08 -5.36 -1.80
C THR A 155 -2.17 -6.42 -2.00
N PRO A 156 -2.87 -6.40 -3.14
CA PRO A 156 -4.01 -7.29 -3.37
C PRO A 156 -3.61 -8.70 -3.80
N SER A 157 -2.39 -9.16 -3.56
CA SER A 157 -1.98 -10.50 -3.98
C SER A 157 -1.06 -11.15 -2.96
N PHE A 158 -1.16 -12.46 -2.84
CA PHE A 158 -0.23 -13.25 -2.03
C PHE A 158 1.21 -13.19 -2.59
N PRO A 159 2.24 -13.02 -1.74
CA PRO A 159 2.11 -12.65 -0.33
C PRO A 159 1.73 -11.18 -0.17
N GLU A 160 0.81 -10.91 0.75
CA GLU A 160 0.38 -9.55 1.06
C GLU A 160 1.52 -8.77 1.72
N GLN A 161 1.66 -7.50 1.37
CA GLN A 161 2.69 -6.59 1.88
C GLN A 161 2.09 -5.20 2.08
N ASN A 162 2.57 -4.45 3.06
CA ASN A 162 2.25 -3.04 3.20
C ASN A 162 3.06 -2.21 2.21
N ALA A 163 2.42 -1.67 1.18
CA ALA A 163 3.06 -0.82 0.17
C ALA A 163 3.50 0.55 0.72
N ALA A 164 2.90 1.00 1.83
CA ALA A 164 3.14 2.30 2.46
C ALA A 164 4.06 2.21 3.70
N PHE A 165 4.82 1.11 3.85
CA PHE A 165 5.62 0.83 5.05
C PHE A 165 6.64 1.92 5.43
N ASN A 166 7.18 2.68 4.48
CA ASN A 166 8.13 3.76 4.78
C ASN A 166 7.46 5.07 5.24
N ILE A 167 6.14 5.22 5.15
CA ILE A 167 5.45 6.45 5.57
C ILE A 167 5.57 6.59 7.09
N ASN A 168 6.08 7.74 7.53
CA ASN A 168 6.24 8.10 8.93
C ASN A 168 5.36 9.32 9.28
N GLN A 169 5.37 9.73 10.55
CA GLN A 169 4.50 10.82 11.02
C GLN A 169 4.76 12.16 10.31
N SER A 170 6.02 12.45 9.96
CA SER A 170 6.38 13.70 9.29
C SER A 170 5.90 13.68 7.84
N THR A 171 6.22 12.63 7.09
CA THR A 171 5.81 12.52 5.69
C THR A 171 4.29 12.39 5.54
N ALA A 172 3.62 11.71 6.49
CA ALA A 172 2.17 11.69 6.60
C ALA A 172 1.54 13.08 6.75
N THR A 173 2.15 13.95 7.55
CA THR A 173 1.69 15.32 7.75
C THR A 173 1.83 16.14 6.46
N ILE A 174 2.97 16.01 5.77
CA ILE A 174 3.23 16.68 4.48
C ILE A 174 2.25 16.18 3.42
N ILE A 175 2.09 14.86 3.26
CA ILE A 175 1.13 14.26 2.32
C ILE A 175 -0.26 14.83 2.57
N ARG A 176 -0.71 14.85 3.84
CA ARG A 176 -2.04 15.36 4.17
C ARG A 176 -2.19 16.83 3.79
N HIS A 177 -1.21 17.67 4.11
CA HIS A 177 -1.22 19.08 3.79
C HIS A 177 -1.38 19.30 2.28
N GLU A 178 -0.55 18.65 1.46
CA GLU A 178 -0.63 18.76 0.00
C GLU A 178 -1.98 18.26 -0.56
N LEU A 179 -2.54 17.19 0.01
CA LEU A 179 -3.86 16.70 -0.41
C LEU A 179 -4.98 17.68 -0.07
N ILE A 180 -4.88 18.43 1.03
CA ILE A 180 -5.86 19.47 1.41
C ILE A 180 -5.76 20.65 0.44
N GLU A 181 -4.56 21.11 0.13
CA GLU A 181 -4.32 22.19 -0.84
C GLU A 181 -4.75 21.82 -2.27
N GLY A 182 -4.84 20.52 -2.58
CA GLY A 182 -5.27 20.00 -3.87
C GLY A 182 -6.79 19.86 -4.07
N ILE A 183 -7.62 20.18 -3.07
CA ILE A 183 -9.10 20.14 -3.14
C ILE A 183 -9.64 21.42 -3.77
#